data_AF-G6C0H4-F1
#
_entry.id   AF-G6C0H4-F1
#
_cell.length_a   1.000
_cell.length_b   1.000
_cell.length_c   1.000
_cell.angle_alpha   90.00
_cell.angle_beta   90.00
_cell.angle_gamma   90.00
#
_symmetry.space_group_name_H-M   'P 1'
#
loop_
_entity.id
_entity.type
_entity.pdbx_description
1 polymer ?
#
loop_
_entity_poly.entity_id
_entity_poly.type
_entity_poly.pdbx_seq_one_letter_code
_entity_poly.pdbx_strand_id
1 'polypeptide(L)' 'MHKERQILDLLFFKGYSGEEIAKKLGMSRQWVHSMKYRAFEKIRNNICFVLTKK' A
#
# COMPACT_ATOMS: atom_id res chain seq x y z
N MET A 1 -10.47 -1.02 0.84
CA MET A 1 -9.72 -2.30 0.85
C MET A 1 -9.10 -2.64 -0.51
N HIS A 2 -9.84 -2.60 -1.64
CA HIS A 2 -9.30 -3.05 -2.94
C HIS A 2 -8.07 -2.27 -3.44
N LYS A 3 -8.08 -0.93 -3.35
CA LYS A 3 -6.98 -0.09 -3.87
C LYS A 3 -5.67 -0.23 -3.09
N GLU A 4 -5.72 -0.34 -1.76
CA GLU A 4 -4.53 -0.55 -0.91
C GLU A 4 -3.86 -1.88 -1.23
N ARG A 5 -4.67 -2.95 -1.32
CA ARG A 5 -4.18 -4.29 -1.66
C ARG A 5 -3.57 -4.32 -3.06
N GLN A 6 -4.19 -3.66 -4.03
CA GLN A 6 -3.68 -3.55 -5.40
C GLN A 6 -2.33 -2.82 -5.46
N ILE A 7 -2.16 -1.74 -4.68
CA ILE A 7 -0.89 -1.01 -4.58
C ILE A 7 0.21 -1.92 -4.03
N LEU A 8 -0.08 -2.67 -2.95
CA LEU A 8 0.87 -3.62 -2.37
C LEU A 8 1.21 -4.78 -3.32
N ASP A 9 0.22 -5.32 -4.02
CA ASP A 9 0.42 -6.35 -5.06
C ASP A 9 1.39 -5.87 -6.15
N LEU A 10 1.12 -4.68 -6.70
CA LEU A 10 1.94 -4.10 -7.76
C LEU A 10 3.37 -3.79 -7.28
N LEU A 11 3.53 -3.22 -6.09
CA LEU A 11 4.85 -2.87 -5.53
C LEU A 11 5.69 -4.09 -5.15
N PHE A 12 5.13 -5.01 -4.36
CA PHE A 12 5.92 -6.03 -3.67
C PHE A 12 5.93 -7.38 -4.37
N PHE A 13 4.84 -7.73 -5.06
CA PHE A 13 4.72 -9.04 -5.72
C PHE A 13 5.01 -8.96 -7.22
N LYS A 14 4.75 -7.81 -7.85
CA LYS A 14 5.00 -7.59 -9.28
C LYS A 14 6.19 -6.67 -9.57
N GLY A 15 6.80 -6.08 -8.53
CA GLY A 15 8.03 -5.30 -8.63
C GLY A 15 7.93 -3.95 -9.36
N TYR A 16 6.71 -3.41 -9.53
CA TYR A 16 6.53 -2.11 -10.17
C TYR A 16 7.03 -0.96 -9.29
N SER A 17 7.66 0.03 -9.92
CA SER A 17 7.96 1.31 -9.27
C SER A 17 6.70 2.14 -9.02
N GLY A 18 6.77 3.09 -8.09
CA GLY A 18 5.65 4.00 -7.82
C GLY A 18 5.22 4.86 -9.02
N GLU A 19 6.13 5.15 -9.95
CA GLU A 19 5.80 5.89 -11.18
C GLU A 19 5.07 5.01 -12.19
N GLU A 20 5.50 3.76 -12.36
CA GLU A 20 4.81 2.82 -13.25
C GLU A 20 3.40 2.52 -12.74
N ILE A 21 3.23 2.41 -11.42
CA ILE A 21 1.91 2.25 -10.80
C ILE A 21 1.05 3.49 -11.03
N ALA A 22 1.61 4.69 -10.87
CA ALA A 22 0.90 5.94 -11.12
C ALA A 22 0.38 6.00 -12.58
N LYS A 23 1.26 5.70 -13.55
CA LYS A 23 0.90 5.63 -14.98
C LYS A 23 -0.16 4.56 -15.25
N LYS A 24 0.03 3.34 -14.72
CA LYS A 24 -0.87 2.20 -14.93
C LYS A 24 -2.27 2.43 -14.37
N LEU A 25 -2.39 3.19 -13.28
CA LEU A 25 -3.66 3.48 -12.62
C LEU A 25 -4.28 4.82 -13.05
N GLY A 26 -3.60 5.60 -13.90
CA GLY A 26 -4.05 6.95 -14.26
C GLY A 26 -4.11 7.89 -13.06
N MET A 27 -3.21 7.71 -12.09
CA MET A 27 -3.19 8.43 -10.80
C MET A 27 -1.90 9.25 -10.65
N SER A 28 -1.91 10.23 -9.75
CA SER A 28 -0.70 10.98 -9.42
C SER A 28 0.26 10.15 -8.55
N ARG A 29 1.55 10.47 -8.61
CA ARG A 29 2.57 9.84 -7.76
C ARG A 29 2.32 10.10 -6.27
N GLN A 30 1.82 11.29 -5.92
CA GLN A 30 1.44 11.60 -4.52
C GLN A 30 0.32 10.69 -4.04
N TRP A 31 -0.67 10.42 -4.90
CA TRP A 31 -1.76 9.52 -4.57
C TRP A 31 -1.26 8.10 -4.30
N VAL A 32 -0.35 7.58 -5.15
CA VAL A 32 0.29 6.27 -4.94
C VAL A 32 1.07 6.23 -3.61
N HIS A 33 1.81 7.29 -3.30
CA HIS A 33 2.54 7.40 -2.02
C HIS A 33 1.60 7.39 -0.81
N SER A 34 0.53 8.19 -0.84
CA SER A 34 -0.52 8.23 0.19
C SER A 34 -1.15 6.86 0.41
N MET A 35 -1.49 6.16 -0.69
CA MET A 35 -2.10 4.84 -0.59
C MET A 35 -1.15 3.79 -0.02
N LYS A 36 0.13 3.85 -0.40
CA LYS A 36 1.17 3.00 0.17
C LYS A 36 1.26 3.21 1.69
N TYR A 37 1.32 4.47 2.13
CA TYR A 37 1.40 4.81 3.55
C TYR A 37 0.19 4.27 4.35
N ARG A 38 -1.03 4.51 3.86
CA ARG A 38 -2.27 4.00 4.49
C ARG A 38 -2.31 2.48 4.60
N ALA A 39 -1.85 1.78 3.55
CA ALA A 39 -1.80 0.32 3.55
C ALA A 39 -0.86 -0.21 4.65
N PHE A 40 0.32 0.41 4.79
CA PHE A 40 1.27 0.05 5.84
C PHE A 40 0.78 0.39 7.25
N GLU A 41 0.11 1.51 7.43
CA GLU A 41 -0.45 1.89 8.73
C GLU A 41 -1.45 0.85 9.23
N LYS A 42 -2.32 0.34 8.35
CA LYS A 42 -3.27 -0.73 8.69
C LYS A 42 -2.57 -2.03 9.09
N ILE A 43 -1.54 -2.43 8.33
CA ILE A 43 -0.74 -3.62 8.66
C ILE A 43 -0.08 -3.44 10.03
N ARG A 44 0.55 -2.29 10.27
CA ARG A 44 1.18 -1.95 11.55
C ARG A 44 0.16 -2.02 12.69
N ASN A 45 -1.01 -1.40 12.54
CA ASN A 45 -2.02 -1.37 13.58
C ASN A 45 -2.54 -2.78 13.90
N ASN A 46 -2.73 -3.63 12.90
CA ASN A 46 -3.13 -5.02 13.11
C ASN A 46 -2.05 -5.84 13.82
N ILE A 47 -0.78 -5.69 13.44
CA ILE A 47 0.35 -6.35 14.11
C ILE A 47 0.43 -5.87 15.56
N CYS A 48 0.39 -4.56 15.80
CA CYS A 48 0.38 -3.99 17.14
C CYS A 48 -0.77 -4.56 17.97
N PHE A 49 -2.00 -4.58 17.44
CA PHE A 49 -3.16 -5.13 18.13
C PHE A 49 -2.94 -6.58 18.58
N VAL A 50 -2.43 -7.44 17.69
CA VAL A 50 -2.13 -8.85 18.02
C VAL A 50 -1.04 -8.96 19.08
N LEU A 51 0.02 -8.16 19.00
CA LEU A 51 1.13 -8.19 19.96
C LEU A 51 0.77 -7.61 21.33
N THR A 52 -0.12 -6.61 21.37
CA THR A 52 -0.56 -5.96 22.61
C THR A 52 -1.66 -6.73 23.35
N LYS A 53 -2.27 -7.74 22.73
CA LYS A 53 -3.28 -8.62 23.35
C LYS A 53 -2.70 -9.62 24.39
N LYS A 54 -1.58 -9.28 25.00
CA LYS A 54 -1.01 -10.03 26.13
C LYS A 54 -1.93 -9.97 27.35
#